data_AF-A0A1G7HA23-F1
#
_entry.id   AF-A0A1G7HA23-F1
#
_cell.length_a   1.000
_cell.length_b   1.000
_cell.length_c   1.000
_cell.angle_alpha   90.00
_cell.angle_beta   90.00
_cell.angle_gamma   90.00
#
_symmetry.space_group_name_H-M   'P 1'
#
loop_
_entity.id
_entity.type
_entity.pdbx_description
1 polymer ?
#
loop_
_entity_poly.entity_id
_entity_poly.type
_entity_poly.pdbx_seq_one_letter_code
_entity_poly.pdbx_strand_id
1 'polypeptide(L)'
;MNLFKSFKKYINSRLVNSLLLIGIASSCSMEKGEFYIVDVSKAHTFTDSASFHPDCCVATFVTGTLDGPAWILVEYYSKGGLIDSIYLPKGKVNIENSHGDFYWQRKIVVKYFPGEAKKGSLKIKTLIF
;
A
#
# COMPACT_ATOMS: atom_id res chain seq x y z
N MET A 1 55.77 -28.16 34.79
CA MET A 1 54.82 -27.05 34.60
C MET A 1 54.59 -26.91 33.09
N ASN A 2 53.53 -27.51 32.55
CA ASN A 2 53.25 -27.50 31.10
C ASN A 2 51.76 -27.28 30.88
N LEU A 3 51.39 -26.02 30.78
CA LEU A 3 50.02 -25.52 30.60
C LEU A 3 49.70 -25.39 29.10
N PHE A 4 50.00 -26.43 28.31
CA PHE A 4 49.81 -26.42 26.86
C PHE A 4 49.58 -27.83 26.34
N LYS A 5 48.43 -28.46 26.66
CA LYS A 5 47.98 -29.68 25.97
C LYS A 5 46.53 -30.10 26.19
N SER A 6 45.64 -29.19 26.63
CA SER A 6 44.21 -29.51 26.84
C SER A 6 43.26 -28.60 26.06
N PHE A 7 43.63 -28.23 24.82
CA PHE A 7 42.79 -27.44 23.91
C PHE A 7 42.69 -28.10 22.52
N LYS A 8 42.72 -29.43 22.44
CA LYS A 8 42.71 -30.15 21.16
C LYS A 8 41.59 -31.18 21.00
N LYS A 9 40.56 -31.18 21.86
CA LYS A 9 39.51 -32.20 21.78
C LYS A 9 38.13 -31.79 22.28
N TYR A 10 37.72 -30.54 22.09
CA TYR A 10 36.31 -30.19 22.23
C TYR A 10 35.89 -29.23 21.12
N ILE A 11 34.87 -29.68 20.38
CA ILE A 11 34.07 -28.91 19.41
C ILE A 11 34.73 -28.74 18.03
N ASN A 12 35.11 -29.87 17.45
CA ASN A 12 35.10 -30.09 16.01
C ASN A 12 33.64 -30.23 15.51
N SER A 13 32.79 -29.22 15.79
CA SER A 13 31.35 -29.22 15.47
C SER A 13 30.74 -27.82 15.32
N ARG A 14 31.55 -26.83 14.96
CA ARG A 14 31.03 -25.59 14.37
C ARG A 14 31.58 -25.45 12.95
N LEU A 15 31.31 -26.51 12.17
CA LEU A 15 31.11 -26.40 10.74
C LEU A 15 30.11 -25.28 10.51
N VAL A 16 30.63 -24.11 10.16
CA VAL A 16 30.19 -23.28 9.05
C VAL A 16 28.74 -23.54 8.61
N ASN A 17 27.79 -23.20 9.47
CA ASN A 17 26.46 -22.80 9.03
C ASN A 17 26.46 -21.27 9.02
N SER A 18 27.36 -20.70 8.23
CA SER A 18 27.05 -19.45 7.54
C SER A 18 25.97 -19.80 6.51
N LEU A 19 24.75 -20.09 7.01
CA LEU A 19 23.56 -19.90 6.20
C LEU A 19 23.61 -18.43 5.83
N LEU A 20 24.04 -18.19 4.59
CA LEU A 20 23.73 -17.00 3.84
C LEU A 20 22.22 -16.81 4.02
N LEU A 21 21.82 -15.99 5.00
CA LEU A 21 20.51 -15.37 5.02
C LEU A 21 20.52 -14.48 3.78
N ILE A 22 20.20 -15.07 2.64
CA ILE A 22 19.71 -14.37 1.48
C ILE A 22 18.40 -13.78 1.99
N GLY A 23 18.49 -12.62 2.63
CA GLY A 23 17.36 -11.74 2.82
C GLY A 23 16.87 -11.45 1.42
N ILE A 24 15.87 -12.20 0.98
CA ILE A 24 15.11 -11.86 -0.20
C ILE A 24 14.35 -10.61 0.25
N ALA A 25 14.99 -9.45 0.18
CA ALA A 25 14.31 -8.18 0.15
C ALA A 25 13.55 -8.18 -1.18
N SER A 26 12.46 -8.92 -1.20
CA SER A 26 11.64 -9.06 -2.37
C SER A 26 10.75 -7.82 -2.39
N SER A 27 11.30 -6.77 -2.99
CA SER A 27 10.65 -5.49 -3.23
C SER A 27 9.27 -5.71 -3.82
N CYS A 28 8.31 -4.88 -3.42
CA CYS A 28 7.00 -4.87 -4.07
C CYS A 28 7.17 -4.57 -5.55
N SER A 29 6.42 -5.32 -6.37
CA SER A 29 6.31 -5.02 -7.79
C SER A 29 5.40 -3.81 -7.94
N MET A 30 5.89 -2.75 -8.59
CA MET A 30 5.10 -1.55 -8.82
C MET A 30 3.89 -1.87 -9.70
N GLU A 31 2.69 -1.70 -9.16
CA GLU A 31 1.42 -1.91 -9.87
C GLU A 31 0.55 -0.66 -9.86
N LYS A 32 -0.23 -0.48 -10.93
CA LYS A 32 -1.02 0.74 -11.19
C LYS A 32 -2.47 0.40 -11.47
N GLY A 33 -3.38 0.97 -10.68
CA GLY A 33 -4.82 0.98 -10.93
C GLY A 33 -5.28 2.35 -11.43
N GLU A 34 -6.27 2.38 -12.32
CA GLU A 34 -6.97 3.60 -12.72
C GLU A 34 -8.49 3.40 -12.70
N PHE A 35 -9.20 4.30 -12.04
CA PHE A 35 -10.66 4.28 -11.88
C PHE A 35 -11.26 5.62 -12.25
N TYR A 36 -12.44 5.59 -12.88
CA TYR A 36 -13.13 6.80 -13.33
C TYR A 36 -14.51 6.86 -12.68
N ILE A 37 -14.84 8.00 -12.08
CA ILE A 37 -16.16 8.30 -11.54
C ILE A 37 -16.76 9.42 -12.40
N VAL A 38 -17.80 9.07 -13.14
CA VAL A 38 -18.57 10.02 -13.97
C VAL A 38 -19.83 10.52 -13.28
N ASP A 39 -20.38 9.74 -12.35
CA ASP A 39 -21.52 10.12 -11.50
C ASP A 39 -21.04 10.30 -10.06
N VAL A 40 -20.57 11.51 -9.73
CA VAL A 40 -20.04 11.85 -8.40
C VAL A 40 -21.12 12.04 -7.34
N SER A 41 -22.40 11.89 -7.67
CA SER A 41 -23.50 12.03 -6.71
C SER A 41 -23.73 10.79 -5.83
N LYS A 42 -23.08 9.67 -6.18
CA LYS A 42 -23.24 8.36 -5.54
C LYS A 42 -21.92 7.87 -4.97
N ALA A 43 -22.01 6.98 -3.99
CA ALA A 43 -20.86 6.25 -3.51
C ALA A 43 -20.37 5.26 -4.58
N HIS A 44 -19.04 5.09 -4.67
CA HIS A 44 -18.41 4.10 -5.56
C HIS A 44 -17.43 3.28 -4.75
N THR A 45 -17.22 2.02 -5.17
CA THR A 45 -16.24 1.14 -4.54
C THR A 45 -15.47 0.42 -5.64
N PHE A 46 -14.16 0.50 -5.55
CA PHE A 46 -13.22 -0.13 -6.46
C PHE A 46 -12.29 -1.04 -5.67
N THR A 47 -11.70 -2.01 -6.37
CA THR A 47 -10.70 -2.89 -5.81
C THR A 47 -9.47 -2.82 -6.69
N ASP A 48 -8.30 -2.65 -6.07
CA ASP A 48 -7.01 -2.77 -6.75
C ASP A 48 -6.18 -3.87 -6.07
N SER A 49 -5.19 -4.40 -6.78
CA SER A 49 -4.37 -5.49 -6.28
C SER A 49 -2.92 -5.40 -6.72
N ALA A 50 -2.02 -5.84 -5.86
CA ALA A 50 -0.63 -6.12 -6.18
C ALA A 50 -0.40 -7.64 -6.29
N SER A 51 0.39 -8.05 -7.27
CA SER A 51 0.79 -9.44 -7.50
C SER A 51 1.76 -9.96 -6.44
N PHE A 52 2.52 -9.08 -5.77
CA PHE A 52 3.69 -9.51 -5.00
C PHE A 52 3.98 -8.71 -3.71
N HIS A 53 4.32 -9.48 -2.64
CA HIS A 53 4.72 -9.09 -1.27
C HIS A 53 3.64 -8.50 -0.34
N PRO A 54 3.63 -8.85 0.97
CA PRO A 54 2.77 -8.18 1.95
C PRO A 54 3.31 -6.82 2.39
N ASP A 55 4.59 -6.48 2.28
CA ASP A 55 5.07 -5.16 2.76
C ASP A 55 5.14 -4.11 1.65
N CYS A 56 3.99 -3.67 1.13
CA CYS A 56 3.92 -2.61 0.11
C CYS A 56 3.37 -1.29 0.67
N CYS A 57 3.68 -0.17 0.03
CA CYS A 57 3.03 1.11 0.24
C CYS A 57 1.96 1.33 -0.81
N VAL A 58 0.96 2.16 -0.49
CA VAL A 58 -0.08 2.55 -1.43
C VAL A 58 -0.07 4.06 -1.56
N ALA A 59 0.07 4.56 -2.79
CA ALA A 59 -0.14 5.97 -3.11
C ALA A 59 -1.41 6.14 -3.93
N THR A 60 -2.23 7.14 -3.58
CA THR A 60 -3.44 7.48 -4.34
C THR A 60 -3.36 8.89 -4.91
N PHE A 61 -3.70 9.00 -6.19
CA PHE A 61 -3.71 10.22 -6.95
C PHE A 61 -5.13 10.49 -7.41
N VAL A 62 -5.62 11.71 -7.24
CA VAL A 62 -6.99 12.06 -7.59
C VAL A 62 -7.00 13.33 -8.40
N THR A 63 -7.58 13.27 -9.59
CA THR A 63 -7.72 14.42 -10.47
C THR A 63 -9.16 14.57 -10.91
N GLY A 64 -9.61 15.80 -11.14
CA GLY A 64 -10.95 16.04 -11.69
C GLY A 64 -11.58 17.33 -11.21
N THR A 65 -12.90 17.34 -11.19
CA THR A 65 -13.70 18.47 -10.74
C THR A 65 -14.91 18.01 -9.95
N LEU A 66 -15.28 18.78 -8.91
CA LEU A 66 -16.46 18.55 -8.09
C LEU A 66 -17.20 19.87 -7.85
N ASP A 67 -18.53 19.84 -7.76
CA ASP A 67 -19.35 20.99 -7.39
C ASP A 67 -19.55 21.16 -5.87
N GLY A 68 -19.15 20.16 -5.08
CA GLY A 68 -19.16 20.15 -3.62
C GLY A 68 -18.04 19.27 -3.06
N PRO A 69 -17.74 19.35 -1.75
CA PRO A 69 -16.73 18.52 -1.12
C PRO A 69 -17.13 17.03 -1.05
N ALA A 70 -16.13 16.16 -1.10
CA ALA A 70 -16.28 14.70 -1.05
C ALA A 70 -15.09 14.04 -0.34
N TRP A 71 -15.11 12.71 -0.20
CA TRP A 71 -14.05 11.94 0.45
C TRP A 71 -13.71 10.65 -0.32
N ILE A 72 -12.46 10.23 -0.23
CA ILE A 72 -12.01 8.89 -0.60
C ILE A 72 -11.42 8.21 0.64
N LEU A 73 -11.78 6.95 0.85
CA LEU A 73 -11.13 6.08 1.83
C LEU A 73 -10.44 4.94 1.09
N VAL A 74 -9.23 4.61 1.53
CA VAL A 74 -8.49 3.43 1.10
C VAL A 74 -8.41 2.48 2.28
N GLU A 75 -8.79 1.24 2.07
CA GLU A 75 -8.91 0.23 3.14
C GLU A 75 -8.29 -1.11 2.74
N TYR A 76 -7.95 -1.92 3.75
CA TYR A 76 -7.60 -3.32 3.54
C TYR A 76 -8.82 -4.14 3.07
N TYR A 77 -8.66 -4.95 2.02
CA TYR A 77 -9.76 -5.72 1.44
C TYR A 77 -10.41 -6.75 2.38
N SER A 78 -9.61 -7.52 3.12
CA SER A 78 -10.13 -8.71 3.82
C SER A 78 -10.64 -8.47 5.24
N LYS A 79 -10.11 -7.47 5.95
CA LYS A 79 -10.43 -7.20 7.36
C LYS A 79 -11.09 -5.84 7.58
N GLY A 80 -11.23 -5.03 6.53
CA GLY A 80 -11.39 -3.59 6.69
C GLY A 80 -10.19 -2.97 7.41
N GLY A 81 -10.28 -1.70 7.74
CA GLY A 81 -9.20 -0.94 8.37
C GLY A 81 -8.64 0.12 7.42
N LEU A 82 -8.45 1.32 7.97
CA LEU A 82 -8.05 2.48 7.21
C LEU A 82 -6.57 2.40 6.84
N ILE A 83 -6.28 2.54 5.55
CA ILE A 83 -4.93 2.75 5.01
C ILE A 83 -4.72 4.25 4.80
N ASP A 84 -5.71 4.92 4.20
CA ASP A 84 -5.64 6.35 3.90
C ASP A 84 -7.04 6.97 3.82
N SER A 85 -7.14 8.27 4.10
CA SER A 85 -8.34 9.08 3.96
C SER A 85 -8.02 10.40 3.28
N ILE A 86 -8.71 10.69 2.18
CA ILE A 86 -8.42 11.82 1.30
C ILE A 86 -9.66 12.72 1.23
N TYR A 87 -9.52 13.96 1.71
CA TYR A 87 -10.52 14.99 1.50
C TYR A 87 -10.43 15.56 0.09
N LEU A 88 -11.56 15.69 -0.59
CA LEU A 88 -11.65 16.28 -1.91
C LEU A 88 -12.40 17.62 -1.83
N PRO A 89 -11.73 18.75 -2.09
CA PRO A 89 -12.39 20.05 -2.05
C PRO A 89 -13.34 20.25 -3.24
N LYS A 90 -14.28 21.16 -3.08
CA LYS A 90 -15.06 21.71 -4.20
C LYS A 90 -14.13 22.39 -5.21
N GLY A 91 -14.45 22.24 -6.50
CA GLY A 91 -13.72 22.85 -7.60
C GLY A 91 -12.77 21.85 -8.27
N LYS A 92 -11.60 22.32 -8.71
CA LYS A 92 -10.58 21.48 -9.34
C LYS A 92 -9.86 20.66 -8.26
N VAL A 93 -9.85 19.36 -8.44
CA VAL A 93 -9.14 18.40 -7.58
C VAL A 93 -7.84 18.00 -8.27
N ASN A 94 -6.72 18.12 -7.57
CA ASN A 94 -5.42 17.59 -7.96
C ASN A 94 -4.65 17.15 -6.71
N ILE A 95 -4.84 15.89 -6.31
CA ILE A 95 -4.14 15.25 -5.19
C ILE A 95 -3.05 14.37 -5.80
N GLU A 96 -1.80 14.70 -5.52
CA GLU A 96 -0.64 14.01 -6.12
C GLU A 96 0.16 13.17 -5.13
N ASN A 97 -0.12 13.22 -3.82
CA ASN A 97 0.71 12.55 -2.81
C ASN A 97 -0.11 12.12 -1.58
N SER A 98 -1.19 11.35 -1.76
CA SER A 98 -1.73 10.62 -0.61
C SER A 98 -0.87 9.35 -0.44
N HIS A 99 -0.24 9.19 0.72
CA HIS A 99 0.62 8.05 1.03
C HIS A 99 0.03 7.31 2.23
N GLY A 100 -0.44 6.09 1.99
CA GLY A 100 -0.82 5.15 3.05
C GLY A 100 0.35 4.23 3.39
N ASP A 101 0.65 4.12 4.68
CA ASP A 101 1.69 3.23 5.22
C ASP A 101 1.34 1.74 5.07
N PHE A 102 2.40 0.91 5.08
CA PHE A 102 2.46 -0.56 5.13
C PHE A 102 1.15 -1.33 4.94
N TYR A 103 0.96 -1.81 3.72
CA TYR A 103 -0.16 -2.58 3.27
C TYR A 103 0.14 -4.10 3.26
N TRP A 104 -0.03 -4.78 4.40
CA TRP A 104 0.21 -6.23 4.65
C TRP A 104 -0.59 -7.26 3.84
N GLN A 105 -1.26 -6.85 2.77
CA GLN A 105 -2.13 -7.72 1.99
C GLN A 105 -1.82 -7.57 0.48
N ARG A 106 -2.62 -8.17 -0.41
CA ARG A 106 -2.46 -8.05 -1.88
C ARG A 106 -3.58 -7.31 -2.62
N LYS A 107 -4.73 -7.06 -1.97
CA LYS A 107 -5.86 -6.25 -2.44
C LYS A 107 -6.26 -5.08 -1.51
N ILE A 108 -6.44 -3.90 -2.08
CA ILE A 108 -7.04 -2.75 -1.41
C ILE A 108 -8.47 -2.52 -1.90
N VAL A 109 -9.23 -1.79 -1.11
CA VAL A 109 -10.54 -1.25 -1.49
C VAL A 109 -10.45 0.27 -1.48
N VAL A 110 -10.86 0.90 -2.57
CA VAL A 110 -10.97 2.34 -2.69
C VAL A 110 -12.44 2.71 -2.70
N LYS A 111 -12.89 3.45 -1.69
CA LYS A 111 -14.28 3.88 -1.56
C LYS A 111 -14.38 5.39 -1.76
N TYR A 112 -15.26 5.81 -2.65
CA TYR A 112 -15.63 7.21 -2.81
C TYR A 112 -16.93 7.49 -2.09
N PHE A 113 -16.95 8.57 -1.31
CA PHE A 113 -18.13 9.07 -0.62
C PHE A 113 -18.47 10.45 -1.18
N PRO A 114 -19.68 10.64 -1.74
CA PRO A 114 -20.02 11.86 -2.47
C PRO A 114 -20.07 13.11 -1.58
N GLY A 115 -20.32 12.96 -0.27
CA GLY A 115 -20.52 14.10 0.61
C GLY A 115 -21.61 15.02 0.08
N GLU A 116 -21.24 16.26 -0.23
CA GLU A 116 -22.12 17.25 -0.84
C GLU A 116 -22.02 17.32 -2.37
N ALA A 117 -21.05 16.65 -2.98
CA ALA A 117 -20.89 16.62 -4.42
C ALA A 117 -22.10 15.98 -5.13
N LYS A 118 -22.54 16.62 -6.22
CA LYS A 118 -23.64 16.19 -7.09
C LYS A 118 -23.25 16.18 -8.56
N LYS A 119 -22.26 16.98 -8.96
CA LYS A 119 -21.79 17.12 -10.35
C LYS A 119 -20.27 17.17 -10.40
N GLY A 120 -19.72 16.70 -11.51
CA GLY A 120 -18.29 16.63 -11.73
C GLY A 120 -17.85 15.26 -12.22
N SER A 121 -16.54 15.05 -12.24
CA SER A 121 -15.93 13.77 -12.62
C SER A 121 -14.59 13.64 -11.94
N LEU A 122 -14.23 12.43 -11.54
CA LEU A 122 -12.93 12.13 -10.95
C LEU A 122 -12.25 11.01 -11.71
N LYS A 123 -10.92 11.12 -11.82
CA LYS A 123 -10.02 10.02 -12.12
C LYS A 123 -9.18 9.75 -10.88
N ILE A 124 -9.26 8.52 -10.38
CA ILE A 124 -8.49 8.02 -9.25
C ILE A 124 -7.42 7.09 -9.81
N LYS A 125 -6.17 7.26 -9.40
CA LYS A 125 -5.09 6.31 -9.69
C LYS A 125 -4.51 5.80 -8.38
N THR A 126 -4.17 4.54 -8.37
CA THR A 126 -3.47 3.88 -7.26
C THR A 126 -2.13 3.36 -7.75
N LEU A 127 -1.12 3.48 -6.90
CA LEU A 127 0.22 2.95 -7.11
C LEU A 127 0.58 2.10 -5.89
N ILE A 128 0.83 0.81 -6.09
CA ILE A 128 1.27 -0.11 -5.02
C ILE A 128 2.73 -0.47 -5.28
N PHE A 129 3.63 -0.23 -4.32
CA PHE A 129 5.09 -0.32 -4.51
C PHE A 129 5.88 -0.56 -3.23
#